data_AF-A0AAU0M4J1-F1
#
_entry.id   AF-A0AAU0M4J1-F1
#
_cell.length_a   1.000
_cell.length_b   1.000
_cell.length_c   1.000
_cell.angle_alpha   90.00
_cell.angle_beta   90.00
_cell.angle_gamma   90.00
#
_symmetry.space_group_name_H-M   'P 1'
#
loop_
_entity.id
_entity.type
_entity.pdbx_description
1 polymer ?
#
loop_
_entity_poly.entity_id
_entity_poly.type
_entity_poly.pdbx_seq_one_letter_code
_entity_poly.pdbx_strand_id
1 'polypeptide(L)'
;MREFARSLTPRSIMTGSIVLYAVVLVMVLFPPAYMSVSGMRNPVILGLPFVVFYYIFNAALLGVGLTVLYRIEDLRGELDERRIQEGE
;
A
#
# COMPACT_ATOMS: atom_id res chain seq x y z
N MET A 1 -9.84 4.45 -17.46
CA MET A 1 -9.69 4.30 -15.98
C MET A 1 -11.02 4.32 -15.25
N ARG A 2 -11.92 5.29 -15.48
CA ARG A 2 -13.23 5.37 -14.77
C ARG A 2 -14.14 4.15 -14.97
N GLU A 3 -14.18 3.57 -16.17
CA GLU A 3 -14.96 2.35 -16.43
C GLU A 3 -14.40 1.13 -15.68
N PHE A 4 -13.07 0.96 -15.68
CA PHE A 4 -12.41 -0.13 -14.95
C PHE A 4 -12.59 -0.03 -13.43
N ALA A 5 -12.55 1.20 -12.89
CA ALA A 5 -12.81 1.44 -11.48
C ALA A 5 -14.28 1.17 -11.08
N ARG A 6 -15.23 1.37 -12.00
CA ARG A 6 -16.65 1.05 -11.79
C ARG A 6 -16.99 -0.42 -11.95
N SER A 7 -16.25 -1.15 -12.79
CA SER A 7 -16.48 -2.59 -13.01
C SER A 7 -15.97 -3.47 -11.85
N LEU A 8 -15.13 -2.93 -10.97
CA LEU A 8 -14.60 -3.66 -9.82
C LEU A 8 -15.60 -3.63 -8.66
N THR A 9 -15.93 -4.82 -8.16
CA THR A 9 -16.78 -4.98 -6.98
C THR A 9 -16.10 -4.36 -5.76
N PRO A 10 -16.82 -3.63 -4.87
CA PRO A 10 -16.25 -3.05 -3.65
C PRO A 10 -15.48 -4.05 -2.78
N ARG A 11 -15.98 -5.29 -2.69
CA ARG A 11 -15.27 -6.39 -1.97
C ARG A 11 -13.90 -6.70 -2.55
N SER A 12 -13.73 -6.65 -3.88
CA SER A 12 -12.45 -6.95 -4.53
C SER A 12 -11.42 -5.84 -4.28
N ILE A 13 -11.86 -4.58 -4.28
CA ILE A 13 -11.00 -3.42 -3.97
C ILE A 13 -10.54 -3.49 -2.50
N MET A 14 -11.46 -3.78 -1.59
CA MET A 14 -11.16 -3.91 -0.17
C MET A 14 -10.20 -5.08 0.11
N THR A 15 -10.49 -6.27 -0.43
CA THR A 15 -9.60 -7.43 -0.28
C THR A 15 -8.21 -7.16 -0.88
N GLY A 16 -8.14 -6.55 -2.07
CA GLY A 16 -6.87 -6.19 -2.69
C GLY A 16 -6.05 -5.22 -1.83
N SER A 17 -6.71 -4.22 -1.24
CA SER A 17 -6.07 -3.23 -0.38
C SER A 17 -5.58 -3.83 0.94
N ILE A 18 -6.39 -4.70 1.57
CA ILE A 18 -6.01 -5.43 2.78
C ILE A 18 -4.80 -6.34 2.51
N VAL A 19 -4.80 -7.06 1.39
CA VAL A 19 -3.68 -7.92 0.99
C VAL A 19 -2.42 -7.11 0.76
N LEU A 20 -2.51 -5.99 0.02
CA LEU A 20 -1.37 -5.09 -0.19
C LEU A 20 -0.82 -4.59 1.16
N TYR A 21 -1.70 -4.15 2.05
CA TYR A 21 -1.33 -3.67 3.38
C TYR A 21 -0.64 -4.76 4.20
N ALA A 22 -1.21 -5.97 4.23
CA ALA A 22 -0.64 -7.11 4.94
C ALA A 22 0.75 -7.49 4.42
N VAL A 23 0.94 -7.47 3.09
CA VAL A 23 2.25 -7.74 2.47
C VAL A 23 3.28 -6.69 2.87
N VAL A 24 2.94 -5.40 2.76
CA VAL A 24 3.83 -4.30 3.16
C VAL A 24 4.14 -4.38 4.65
N LEU A 25 3.16 -4.71 5.48
CA LEU A 25 3.33 -4.81 6.93
C LEU A 25 4.24 -5.98 7.31
N VAL A 26 4.13 -7.12 6.63
CA VAL A 26 5.07 -8.24 6.80
C VAL A 26 6.48 -7.85 6.34
N MET A 27 6.62 -7.14 5.22
CA MET A 27 7.90 -6.61 4.74
C MET A 27 8.54 -5.67 5.77
N VAL A 28 7.76 -4.77 6.37
CA VAL A 28 8.22 -3.82 7.39
C VAL A 28 8.58 -4.51 8.71
N LEU A 29 7.73 -5.42 9.20
CA LEU A 29 7.92 -6.10 10.50
C LEU A 29 9.00 -7.16 10.47
N PHE A 30 9.19 -7.79 9.32
CA PHE A 30 10.20 -8.80 9.12
C PHE A 30 11.24 -8.34 8.08
N PRO A 31 12.16 -7.43 8.47
CA PRO A 31 13.44 -7.30 7.78
C PRO A 31 14.20 -8.62 7.57
N PRO A 32 14.01 -9.73 8.33
CA PRO A 32 14.75 -10.97 8.13
C PRO A 32 14.69 -11.57 6.73
N ALA A 33 13.72 -11.30 5.87
CA ALA A 33 13.80 -11.70 4.46
C ALA A 33 14.95 -10.99 3.71
N TYR A 34 15.23 -9.74 4.09
CA TYR A 34 16.37 -8.95 3.61
C TYR A 34 17.71 -9.47 4.18
N MET A 35 17.75 -9.86 5.46
CA MET A 35 18.99 -10.43 6.02
C MET A 35 19.25 -11.87 5.58
N SER A 36 18.21 -12.71 5.42
CA SER A 36 18.34 -14.14 5.14
C SER A 36 18.80 -14.45 3.72
N VAL A 37 18.51 -13.57 2.74
CA VAL A 37 18.98 -13.72 1.35
C VAL A 37 20.35 -13.08 1.14
N SER A 38 20.74 -12.11 1.97
CA SER A 38 21.84 -11.21 1.60
C SER A 38 23.22 -11.86 1.64
N GLY A 39 23.64 -12.54 2.72
CA GLY A 39 25.08 -12.86 2.91
C GLY A 39 26.02 -11.62 2.83
N MET A 40 25.46 -10.43 2.62
CA MET A 40 26.13 -9.17 2.32
C MET A 40 26.13 -8.40 3.62
N ARG A 41 27.32 -8.30 4.21
CA ARG A 41 27.49 -7.68 5.54
C ARG A 41 27.03 -6.23 5.61
N ASN A 42 27.00 -5.48 4.50
CA ASN A 42 26.53 -4.09 4.42
C ASN A 42 26.34 -3.65 2.95
N PRO A 43 25.22 -3.96 2.28
CA PRO A 43 24.95 -3.39 0.97
C PRO A 43 24.69 -1.88 1.10
N VAL A 44 25.47 -1.09 0.37
CA VAL A 44 25.36 0.37 0.29
C VAL A 44 24.93 0.72 -1.13
N ILE A 45 23.88 1.52 -1.27
CA ILE A 45 23.40 2.06 -2.55
C ILE A 45 23.61 3.56 -2.51
N LEU A 46 24.31 4.15 -3.48
CA LEU A 46 24.51 5.61 -3.55
C LEU A 46 25.05 6.24 -2.25
N GLY A 47 25.88 5.51 -1.49
CA GLY A 47 26.45 5.97 -0.22
C GLY A 47 25.53 5.82 1.01
N LEU A 48 24.29 5.34 0.84
CA LEU A 48 23.35 5.09 1.93
C LEU A 48 23.14 3.58 2.17
N PRO A 49 22.93 3.15 3.43
CA PRO A 49 22.62 1.76 3.73
C PRO A 49 21.36 1.31 2.99
N PHE A 50 21.39 0.11 2.41
CA PHE A 50 20.23 -0.49 1.72
C PHE A 50 18.95 -0.45 2.58
N VAL A 51 19.10 -0.65 3.89
CA VAL A 51 17.99 -0.61 4.86
C VAL A 51 17.18 0.69 4.75
N VAL A 52 17.85 1.83 4.53
CA VAL A 52 17.18 3.11 4.37
C VAL A 52 16.30 3.12 3.13
N PHE A 53 16.82 2.66 1.99
CA PHE A 53 16.04 2.55 0.75
C PHE A 53 14.89 1.56 0.89
N TYR A 54 15.10 0.45 1.58
CA TYR A 54 14.08 -0.55 1.82
C TYR A 54 12.87 0.04 2.55
N TYR A 55 13.09 0.80 3.62
CA TYR A 55 12.00 1.45 4.35
C TYR A 55 11.35 2.57 3.54
N ILE A 56 12.11 3.37 2.80
CA ILE A 56 11.56 4.39 1.89
C ILE A 56 10.69 3.74 0.83
N PHE A 57 11.12 2.62 0.25
CA PHE A 57 10.36 1.87 -0.74
C PHE A 57 9.05 1.33 -0.15
N ASN A 58 9.08 0.73 1.04
CA ASN A 58 7.87 0.25 1.71
C ASN A 58 6.90 1.40 2.02
N ALA A 59 7.40 2.54 2.51
CA ALA A 59 6.60 3.73 2.76
C ALA A 59 5.97 4.28 1.47
N ALA A 60 6.73 4.34 0.38
CA ALA A 60 6.25 4.76 -0.92
C ALA A 60 5.19 3.80 -1.48
N LEU A 61 5.42 2.48 -1.38
CA LEU A 61 4.48 1.46 -1.83
C LEU A 61 3.15 1.56 -1.08
N LEU A 62 3.21 1.75 0.24
CA LEU A 62 2.04 1.97 1.07
C LEU A 62 1.30 3.27 0.70
N GLY A 63 2.04 4.37 0.58
CA GLY A 63 1.49 5.68 0.23
C GLY A 63 0.80 5.68 -1.13
N VAL A 64 1.39 5.04 -2.14
CA VAL A 64 0.77 4.84 -3.46
C VAL A 64 -0.48 3.97 -3.34
N GLY A 65 -0.42 2.85 -2.61
CA GLY A 65 -1.57 1.98 -2.38
C GLY A 65 -2.77 2.71 -1.79
N LEU A 66 -2.54 3.50 -0.72
CA LEU A 66 -3.57 4.31 -0.09
C LEU A 66 -4.09 5.42 -1.01
N THR A 67 -3.20 6.07 -1.78
CA THR A 67 -3.61 7.10 -2.73
C THR A 67 -4.50 6.52 -3.83
N VAL A 68 -4.17 5.33 -4.34
CA VAL A 68 -4.98 4.64 -5.34
C VAL A 68 -6.35 4.25 -4.75
N LEU A 69 -6.38 3.70 -3.53
CA LEU A 69 -7.63 3.37 -2.84
C LEU A 69 -8.52 4.61 -2.68
N TYR A 70 -7.96 5.69 -2.14
CA TYR A 70 -8.66 6.96 -1.96
C TYR A 70 -9.26 7.46 -3.28
N ARG A 71 -8.49 7.42 -4.38
CA ARG A 71 -8.98 7.85 -5.69
C ARG A 71 -10.10 6.96 -6.23
N ILE A 72 -10.07 5.66 -5.95
CA ILE A 72 -11.13 4.73 -6.37
C ILE A 72 -12.42 5.01 -5.59
N GLU A 73 -12.33 5.21 -4.28
CA GLU A 73 -13.46 5.52 -3.41
C GLU A 73 -14.09 6.87 -3.75
N ASP A 74 -13.26 7.89 -4.02
CA ASP A 74 -13.65 9.23 -4.50
C ASP A 74 -14.42 9.14 -5.82
N LEU A 75 -13.89 8.39 -6.81
CA LEU A 75 -14.56 8.19 -8.10
C LEU A 75 -15.89 7.44 -8.00
N ARG A 76 -16.09 6.64 -6.95
CA ARG A 76 -17.32 5.91 -6.69
C ARG A 76 -18.32 6.72 -5.86
N GLY A 77 -17.91 7.90 -5.37
CA GLY A 77 -18.74 8.75 -4.51
C GLY A 77 -18.96 8.15 -3.12
N GLU A 78 -18.13 7.18 -2.70
CA GLU A 78 -18.22 6.55 -1.38
C GLU A 78 -17.71 7.49 -0.27
N LEU A 79 -16.95 8.53 -0.64
CA LEU A 79 -16.45 9.58 0.26
C LEU A 79 -17.39 10.79 0.41
N ASP A 80 -18.59 10.77 -0.18
CA ASP A 80 -19.55 11.89 -0.05
C ASP A 80 -20.15 11.91 1.36
N GLU A 81 -19.69 12.86 2.17
CA GLU A 81 -20.00 13.03 3.61
C GLU A 81 -21.52 13.09 3.91
N ARG A 82 -22.34 13.46 2.92
CA ARG A 82 -23.81 13.51 3.05
C ARG A 82 -24.45 12.15 3.34
N ARG A 83 -23.86 11.04 2.87
CA ARG A 83 -24.39 9.69 3.13
C ARG A 83 -24.08 9.16 4.53
N ILE A 84 -23.05 9.71 5.19
CA ILE A 84 -22.60 9.27 6.51
C ILE A 84 -23.57 9.78 7.60
N GLN A 85 -24.20 10.94 7.38
CA GLN A 85 -25.11 11.57 8.36
C GLN A 85 -26.55 11.02 8.33
N GLU A 86 -26.98 10.33 7.27
CA GLU A 86 -28.35 9.77 7.18
C GLU A 86 -28.46 8.35 7.77
N GLY A 87 -27.35 7.77 8.24
CA GLY A 87 -27.29 6.42 8.80
C GLY A 87 -27.09 6.35 10.32
N GLU A 88 -27.08 7.48 11.03
CA GLU A 88 -27.08 7.58 12.51
C GLU A 88 -28.47 7.98 13.05
#